data_AF-A0A497N6Y6-F1
#
_entry.id   AF-A0A497N6Y6-F1
#
_cell.length_a   1.000
_cell.length_b   1.000
_cell.length_c   1.000
_cell.angle_alpha   90.00
_cell.angle_beta   90.00
_cell.angle_gamma   90.00
#
_symmetry.space_group_name_H-M   'P 1'
#
loop_
_entity.id
_entity.type
_entity.pdbx_description
1 polymer ?
#
loop_
_entity_poly.entity_id
_entity_poly.type
_entity_poly.pdbx_seq_one_letter_code
_entity_poly.pdbx_strand_id
1 'polypeptide(L)' 'MPGPGAYFFGEEERKELLDVMETGYLSRYGKEDDPMFKHKVVTFEKEFAKYIGTRNAVAVNGGTGALITSLAAL' A
#
# COMPACT_ATOMS: atom_id res chain seq x y z
N MET A 1 19.49 6.22 -3.59
CA MET A 1 19.29 7.50 -2.87
C MET A 1 17.81 7.59 -2.53
N PRO A 2 17.40 7.94 -1.30
CA PRO A 2 15.99 8.08 -0.98
C PRO A 2 15.35 9.14 -1.88
N GLY A 3 14.12 8.89 -2.32
CA GLY A 3 13.36 9.84 -3.14
C GLY A 3 12.93 11.07 -2.35
N PRO A 4 12.46 12.13 -3.01
CA PRO A 4 12.13 13.41 -2.35
C PRO A 4 11.05 13.28 -1.26
N GLY A 5 10.18 12.28 -1.33
CA GLY A 5 9.19 12.00 -0.27
C GLY A 5 9.81 11.73 1.11
N ALA A 6 11.04 11.20 1.16
CA ALA A 6 11.71 10.92 2.43
C ALA A 6 12.04 12.19 3.24
N TYR A 7 12.12 13.36 2.59
CA TYR A 7 12.32 14.64 3.27
C TYR A 7 11.08 15.10 4.05
N PHE A 8 9.93 14.48 3.82
CA PHE A 8 8.65 14.82 4.45
C PHE A 8 8.22 13.82 5.53
N PHE A 9 9.03 12.79 5.83
CA PHE A 9 8.69 11.81 6.84
C PHE A 9 8.52 12.45 8.23
N GLY A 10 7.38 12.17 8.84
CA GLY A 10 6.96 12.67 10.14
C GLY A 10 6.42 11.58 11.05
N GLU A 11 5.62 12.00 12.02
CA GLU A 11 4.96 11.08 12.97
C GLU A 11 3.88 10.25 12.29
N GLU A 12 3.33 10.73 11.17
CA GLU A 12 2.34 10.05 10.34
C GLU A 12 2.90 8.73 9.78
N GLU A 13 4.04 8.76 9.08
CA GLU A 13 4.67 7.54 8.55
C GLU A 13 5.12 6.61 9.68
N ARG A 14 5.63 7.18 10.79
CA ARG A 14 6.06 6.40 11.96
C ARG A 14 4.90 5.61 12.56
N LYS A 15 3.76 6.25 12.75
CA LYS A 15 2.55 5.63 13.29
C LYS A 15 2.05 4.50 12.39
N GLU A 16 1.97 4.74 11.09
CA GLU A 16 1.51 3.73 10.13
C GLU A 16 2.43 2.52 10.07
N LEU A 17 3.75 2.73 10.18
CA LEU A 17 4.72 1.64 10.27
C LEU A 17 4.56 0.84 11.56
N LEU A 18 4.43 1.51 12.70
CA LEU A 18 4.29 0.84 14.00
C LEU A 18 2.98 0.03 14.09
N ASP A 19 1.87 0.54 13.55
CA ASP A 19 0.57 -0.18 13.54
C ASP A 19 0.65 -1.54 12.82
N VAL A 20 1.45 -1.65 11.74
CA VAL A 20 1.71 -2.92 11.06
C VAL A 20 2.63 -3.82 11.90
N MET A 21 3.69 -3.23 12.48
CA MET A 21 4.65 -3.98 13.30
C MET A 21 4.03 -4.57 14.56
N GLU A 22 3.11 -3.85 15.20
CA GLU A 22 2.39 -4.29 16.40
C GLU A 22 1.42 -5.45 16.13
N THR A 23 0.87 -5.53 14.92
CA THR A 23 -0.12 -6.55 14.55
C THR A 23 0.50 -7.82 13.99
N GLY A 24 1.73 -7.74 13.47
CA GLY A 24 2.41 -8.87 12.83
C GLY A 24 1.85 -9.25 11.45
N TYR A 25 0.83 -8.55 10.95
CA TYR A 25 0.28 -8.73 9.61
C TYR A 25 1.17 -8.03 8.57
N LEU A 26 2.32 -8.65 8.27
CA LEU A 26 3.32 -8.13 7.32
C LEU A 26 2.94 -8.35 5.84
N SER A 27 1.85 -9.11 5.58
CA SER A 27 1.35 -9.40 4.24
C SER A 27 0.11 -8.57 3.92
N ARG A 28 -0.08 -8.29 2.63
CA ARG A 28 -1.30 -7.64 2.11
C ARG A 28 -2.56 -8.52 2.18
N TYR A 29 -2.39 -9.80 2.49
CA TYR A 29 -3.49 -10.76 2.60
C TYR A 29 -3.66 -11.17 4.06
N GLY A 30 -4.90 -11.10 4.52
CA GLY A 30 -5.31 -11.47 5.87
C GLY A 30 -6.80 -11.83 5.87
N LYS A 31 -7.29 -12.27 7.02
CA LYS A 31 -8.72 -12.49 7.21
C LYS A 31 -9.40 -11.14 7.39
N GLU A 32 -10.48 -10.89 6.65
CA GLU A 32 -11.12 -9.57 6.66
C GLU A 32 -11.78 -9.21 7.98
N ASP A 33 -12.23 -10.23 8.72
CA ASP A 33 -12.86 -10.14 10.03
C ASP A 33 -11.87 -10.09 11.19
N ASP A 34 -10.57 -10.24 10.93
CA ASP A 34 -9.55 -10.14 11.97
C ASP A 34 -9.23 -8.66 12.27
N PRO A 35 -9.49 -8.16 13.49
CA PRO A 35 -9.23 -6.76 13.85
C PRO A 35 -7.73 -6.40 13.85
N MET A 36 -6.85 -7.40 13.88
CA MET A 36 -5.41 -7.20 13.77
C MET A 36 -4.97 -6.99 12.32
N PHE A 37 -5.75 -7.43 11.33
CA PHE A 37 -5.46 -7.13 9.94
C PHE A 37 -5.88 -5.69 9.62
N LYS A 38 -4.91 -4.78 9.52
CA LYS A 38 -5.14 -3.34 9.36
C LYS A 38 -5.56 -2.89 7.97
N HIS A 39 -5.70 -3.82 7.01
CA HIS A 39 -6.17 -3.54 5.65
C HIS A 39 -5.35 -2.47 4.89
N LYS A 40 -4.10 -2.20 5.28
CA LYS A 40 -3.32 -1.03 4.80
C LYS A 40 -3.25 -0.96 3.27
N VAL A 41 -2.93 -2.08 2.62
CA VAL A 41 -2.76 -2.12 1.15
C VAL A 41 -4.10 -1.94 0.42
N VAL A 42 -5.17 -2.62 0.84
CA VAL A 42 -6.47 -2.50 0.17
C VAL A 42 -7.10 -1.11 0.39
N THR A 43 -6.87 -0.50 1.56
CA THR A 43 -7.27 0.88 1.83
C THR A 43 -6.51 1.84 0.91
N PHE A 44 -5.18 1.70 0.82
CA PHE A 44 -4.36 2.51 -0.08
C PHE A 44 -4.82 2.38 -1.55
N GLU A 45 -5.07 1.17 -2.04
CA GLU A 45 -5.54 0.94 -3.41
C GLU A 45 -6.87 1.66 -3.69
N LYS A 46 -7.83 1.61 -2.76
CA LYS A 46 -9.12 2.29 -2.88
C LYS A 46 -8.97 3.80 -2.87
N GLU A 47 -8.17 4.34 -1.95
CA GLU A 47 -7.93 5.77 -1.83
C GLU A 47 -7.17 6.31 -3.04
N PHE A 48 -6.16 5.59 -3.52
CA PHE A 48 -5.37 5.97 -4.67
C PHE A 48 -6.20 5.92 -5.97
N ALA A 49 -7.02 4.88 -6.17
CA ALA A 49 -7.94 4.81 -7.32
C ALA A 49 -8.89 6.02 -7.34
N LYS A 50 -9.43 6.40 -6.17
CA LYS A 50 -10.27 7.59 -6.00
C LYS A 50 -9.51 8.88 -6.29
N TYR A 51 -8.29 9.02 -5.77
CA TYR A 51 -7.44 10.20 -5.97
C TYR A 51 -7.11 10.44 -7.45
N ILE A 52 -6.80 9.38 -8.19
CA ILE A 52 -6.48 9.46 -9.63
C ILE A 52 -7.75 9.55 -10.50
N GLY A 53 -8.90 9.11 -10.01
CA GLY A 53 -10.16 9.07 -10.78
C GLY A 53 -10.29 7.84 -11.67
N THR A 54 -9.78 6.69 -11.22
CA THR A 54 -9.85 5.41 -11.94
C THR A 54 -10.76 4.43 -11.22
N ARG A 55 -11.23 3.39 -11.93
CA ARG A 55 -12.09 2.36 -11.34
C ARG A 55 -11.34 1.48 -10.33
N ASN A 56 -10.12 1.10 -10.64
CA ASN A 56 -9.32 0.17 -9.86
C ASN A 56 -7.85 0.63 -9.84
N ALA A 57 -7.16 0.37 -8.75
CA ALA A 57 -5.71 0.46 -8.64
C ALA A 57 -5.18 -0.80 -7.96
N VAL A 58 -3.96 -1.22 -8.33
CA VAL A 58 -3.28 -2.38 -7.76
C VAL A 58 -1.87 -2.00 -7.36
N ALA A 59 -1.58 -2.05 -6.06
CA ALA A 59 -0.26 -1.84 -5.51
C ALA A 59 0.63 -3.06 -5.80
N VAL A 60 1.85 -2.80 -6.25
CA VAL A 60 2.85 -3.82 -6.59
C VAL A 60 4.21 -3.45 -6.00
N ASN A 61 5.19 -4.35 -6.09
CA ASN A 61 6.50 -4.22 -5.45
C ASN A 61 7.40 -3.08 -6.00
N GLY A 62 7.05 -2.47 -7.13
CA GLY A 62 7.77 -1.33 -7.70
C GLY A 62 7.36 -1.01 -9.14
N GLY A 63 7.94 0.05 -9.70
CA GLY A 63 7.59 0.57 -11.03
C GLY A 63 7.78 -0.44 -12.16
N THR A 64 8.92 -1.15 -12.19
CA THR A 64 9.16 -2.20 -13.20
C THR A 64 8.12 -3.33 -13.10
N GLY A 65 7.79 -3.74 -11.87
CA GLY A 65 6.72 -4.73 -11.63
C GLY A 65 5.36 -4.23 -12.12
N ALA A 66 5.06 -2.94 -11.96
CA ALA A 66 3.82 -2.33 -12.46
C ALA A 66 3.72 -2.40 -13.98
N LEU A 67 4.80 -2.08 -14.70
CA LEU A 67 4.86 -2.15 -16.16
C LEU A 67 4.68 -3.60 -16.66
N ILE A 68 5.42 -4.54 -16.09
CA ILE A 68 5.34 -5.96 -16.48
C ILE A 68 3.93 -6.51 -16.21
N THR A 69 3.37 -6.24 -15.02
CA THR A 69 2.01 -6.69 -14.66
C THR A 69 0.97 -6.09 -15.60
N SER A 70 1.11 -4.81 -15.96
CA SER A 70 0.19 -4.14 -16.88
C SER A 70 0.23 -4.77 -18.28
N LEU A 71 1.42 -5.08 -18.80
CA LEU A 71 1.58 -5.75 -20.09
C LEU A 71 1.06 -7.19 -20.07
N ALA A 72 1.25 -7.91 -18.97
CA ALA A 72 0.78 -9.28 -18.82
C ALA A 72 -0.75 -9.39 -18.70
N ALA A 73 -1.44 -8.29 -18.38
CA ALA A 73 -2.89 -8.23 -18.21
C ALA A 73 -3.65 -7.74 -19.46
N LEU A 74 -2.96 -7.43 -20.56
CA LEU A 74 -3.54 -7.12 -21.87
C LEU A 74 -4.02 -8.38 -22.58
#